data_AF-V6S4N6-F1
#
_entry.id   AF-V6S4N6-F1
#
_cell.length_a   1.000
_cell.length_b   1.000
_cell.length_c   1.000
_cell.angle_alpha   90.00
_cell.angle_beta   90.00
_cell.angle_gamma   90.00
#
_symmetry.space_group_name_H-M   'P 1'
#
loop_
_entity.id
_entity.type
_entity.pdbx_description
1 polymer ?
#
loop_
_entity_poly.entity_id
_entity_poly.type
_entity_poly.pdbx_seq_one_letter_code
_entity_poly.pdbx_strand_id
1 'polypeptide(L)'
;MRKTLILIFGIIILTSCKKESKNQIENISKTKSEEFEITGLNNDDFKIDKFNDTTIYFKLAEEGLDGKKIIFDSNRYKNVIAKAKFNLGFLQYTTDDRPASPLDFTKQTEWINLKVHNGIIEIPDFYGNSENIKLYKVLGFKNENELSETIGFENFDSIKKESVGYQNWYYNGILKDKEEYKTCCPEYIKQAENFINTPTNNYKNINDLHLELYYDHVLIEIKAITRNKEIQIHKVLMSK
;
A
#
# COMPACT_ATOMS: atom_id res chain seq x y z
N MET A 1 26.41 80.37 12.42
CA MET A 1 27.16 81.08 11.35
C MET A 1 28.24 80.14 10.79
N ARG A 2 28.38 80.13 9.45
CA ARG A 2 29.37 79.40 8.60
C ARG A 2 29.20 77.87 8.57
N LYS A 3 28.65 77.26 7.51
CA LYS A 3 29.04 77.16 6.08
C LYS A 3 30.39 76.46 5.83
N THR A 4 30.26 75.20 5.40
CA THR A 4 30.85 74.59 4.19
C THR A 4 32.37 74.33 4.17
N LEU A 5 32.75 73.06 4.02
CA LEU A 5 33.48 72.62 2.82
C LEU A 5 33.29 71.12 2.58
N ILE A 6 32.83 70.80 1.37
CA ILE A 6 32.81 69.47 0.78
C ILE A 6 34.22 69.19 0.28
N LEU A 7 34.76 67.98 0.53
CA LEU A 7 35.77 67.41 -0.35
C LEU A 7 35.61 65.89 -0.42
N ILE A 8 35.16 65.48 -1.60
CA ILE A 8 35.06 64.11 -2.10
C ILE A 8 36.48 63.61 -2.32
N PHE A 9 36.83 62.46 -1.77
CA PHE A 9 37.75 61.54 -2.45
C PHE A 9 37.37 60.11 -2.07
N GLY A 10 36.82 59.41 -3.05
CA GLY A 10 36.57 57.98 -2.97
C GLY A 10 37.89 57.23 -3.06
N ILE A 11 38.06 56.25 -2.17
CA ILE A 11 38.88 55.07 -2.39
C ILE A 11 38.03 53.89 -1.94
N ILE A 12 37.49 53.18 -2.93
CA ILE A 12 37.03 51.81 -2.80
C ILE A 12 38.30 50.95 -2.73
N ILE A 13 38.39 50.06 -1.74
CA ILE A 13 38.71 48.64 -1.91
C ILE A 13 38.50 47.95 -0.55
N LEU A 14 37.45 47.13 -0.54
CA LEU A 14 37.30 45.81 0.07
C LEU A 14 38.34 45.42 1.13
N THR A 15 37.87 45.13 2.35
CA THR A 15 37.80 43.75 2.87
C THR A 15 37.22 43.73 4.30
N SER A 16 36.47 42.65 4.55
CA SER A 16 36.10 42.14 5.89
C SER A 16 34.90 42.80 6.59
N CYS A 17 33.71 42.60 6.02
CA CYS A 17 32.51 42.47 6.87
C CYS A 17 32.55 41.10 7.55
N LYS A 18 33.07 41.14 8.77
CA LYS A 18 32.95 40.18 9.85
C LYS A 18 31.48 39.76 10.01
N LYS A 19 31.08 38.68 9.35
CA LYS A 19 29.84 37.97 9.67
C LYS A 19 30.14 37.16 10.92
N GLU A 20 29.48 37.49 12.03
CA GLU A 20 29.47 36.64 13.22
C GLU A 20 29.05 35.23 12.78
N SER A 21 30.01 34.30 12.69
CA SER A 21 29.71 32.87 12.65
C SER A 21 29.35 32.45 14.07
N LYS A 22 28.14 32.81 14.51
CA LYS A 22 27.52 32.08 15.61
C LYS A 22 27.15 30.72 15.06
N ASN A 23 28.00 29.76 15.40
CA ASN A 23 27.74 28.33 15.50
C ASN A 23 26.25 28.00 15.55
N GLN A 24 25.62 27.88 14.38
CA GLN A 24 24.67 26.79 14.20
C GLN A 24 25.57 25.60 13.89
N ILE A 25 25.95 24.93 14.98
CA ILE A 25 26.08 23.48 14.94
C ILE A 25 24.72 23.04 14.41
N GLU A 26 24.61 22.91 13.09
CA GLU A 26 23.75 21.92 12.49
C GLU A 26 24.18 20.63 13.19
N ASN A 27 23.48 20.33 14.28
CA ASN A 27 23.26 18.96 14.69
C ASN A 27 22.48 18.36 13.52
N ILE A 28 23.23 18.04 12.45
CA ILE A 28 23.13 16.76 11.78
C ILE A 28 23.26 15.76 12.92
N SER A 29 22.14 15.54 13.62
CA SER A 29 21.92 14.33 14.36
C SER A 29 22.01 13.26 13.28
N LYS A 30 23.23 12.76 13.10
CA LYS A 30 23.52 11.41 12.63
C LYS A 30 22.85 10.47 13.62
N THR A 31 21.53 10.42 13.57
CA THR A 31 20.78 9.28 14.07
C THR A 31 21.11 8.18 13.08
N LYS A 32 22.03 7.31 13.51
CA LYS A 32 22.51 6.09 12.86
C LYS A 32 21.49 5.52 11.87
N SER A 33 21.89 5.33 10.62
CA SER A 33 21.04 4.75 9.57
C SER A 33 20.31 3.49 10.06
N GLU A 34 18.99 3.60 10.10
CA GLU A 34 17.97 2.56 10.24
C GLU A 34 18.12 1.55 9.09
N GLU A 35 18.21 0.24 9.33
CA GLU A 35 17.12 -0.72 9.56
C GLU A 35 16.32 -1.07 8.30
N PHE A 36 16.37 -2.35 7.90
CA PHE A 36 15.52 -3.05 6.92
C PHE A 36 14.70 -2.13 5.99
N GLU A 37 15.15 -1.88 4.76
CA GLU A 37 14.53 -0.91 3.85
C GLU A 37 13.88 -1.59 2.65
N ILE A 38 12.71 -1.12 2.24
CA ILE A 38 12.03 -1.65 1.05
C ILE A 38 12.58 -0.96 -0.18
N THR A 39 13.06 -1.73 -1.16
CA THR A 39 13.63 -1.20 -2.40
C THR A 39 12.61 -1.06 -3.51
N GLY A 40 12.90 -0.13 -4.43
CA GLY A 40 12.05 0.15 -5.58
C GLY A 40 10.81 0.95 -5.19
N LEU A 41 10.82 1.65 -4.06
CA LEU A 41 9.77 2.60 -3.70
C LEU A 41 9.96 3.90 -4.47
N ASN A 42 8.87 4.41 -5.02
CA ASN A 42 8.78 5.77 -5.51
C ASN A 42 8.14 6.65 -4.42
N ASN A 43 8.74 7.80 -4.13
CA ASN A 43 8.22 8.72 -3.10
C ASN A 43 6.89 9.38 -3.52
N ASP A 44 6.57 9.39 -4.81
CA ASP A 44 5.28 9.88 -5.30
C ASP A 44 4.15 8.86 -5.04
N ASP A 45 4.49 7.58 -4.92
CA ASP A 45 3.53 6.48 -4.76
C ASP A 45 3.32 6.09 -3.30
N PHE A 46 4.17 6.58 -2.37
CA PHE A 46 4.12 6.20 -0.95
C PHE A 46 4.40 7.36 0.02
N LYS A 47 3.59 7.44 1.07
CA LYS A 47 3.93 8.16 2.31
C LYS A 47 4.46 7.17 3.35
N ILE A 48 5.60 7.49 3.96
CA ILE A 48 6.26 6.62 4.94
C ILE A 48 6.26 7.29 6.30
N ASP A 49 5.62 6.66 7.28
CA ASP A 49 5.65 7.10 8.67
C ASP A 49 6.41 6.08 9.53
N LYS A 50 7.29 6.56 10.43
CA LYS A 50 8.12 5.72 11.31
C LYS A 50 7.78 5.98 12.77
N PHE A 51 7.47 4.91 13.51
CA PHE A 51 7.12 4.97 14.93
C PHE A 51 7.81 3.81 15.67
N ASN A 52 8.78 4.13 16.53
CA ASN A 52 9.55 3.13 17.28
C ASN A 52 10.15 2.03 16.39
N ASP A 53 9.69 0.79 16.56
CA ASP A 53 10.05 -0.40 15.80
C ASP A 53 9.14 -0.66 14.60
N THR A 54 8.19 0.23 14.33
CA THR A 54 7.20 0.09 13.26
C THR A 54 7.45 1.09 12.12
N THR A 55 7.53 0.60 10.89
CA THR A 55 7.45 1.44 9.67
C THR A 55 6.12 1.21 8.98
N ILE A 56 5.36 2.29 8.74
CA ILE A 56 4.09 2.24 8.01
C ILE A 56 4.28 2.85 6.63
N TYR A 57 3.89 2.11 5.60
CA TYR A 57 3.87 2.56 4.21
C TYR A 57 2.42 2.76 3.79
N PHE A 58 2.04 4.00 3.50
CA PHE A 58 0.72 4.35 2.97
C PHE A 58 0.82 4.51 1.46
N LYS A 59 0.11 3.66 0.73
CA LYS A 59 -0.05 3.77 -0.72
C LYS A 59 -0.78 5.07 -1.10
N LEU A 60 -0.23 5.81 -2.05
CA LEU A 60 -0.78 7.05 -2.61
C LEU A 60 -1.21 6.90 -4.08
N ALA A 61 -0.61 5.96 -4.80
CA ALA A 61 -0.87 5.66 -6.21
C ALA A 61 -0.88 4.13 -6.43
N GLU A 62 -1.08 3.68 -7.66
CA GLU A 62 -1.40 2.27 -7.98
C GLU A 62 -0.36 1.23 -7.57
N GLU A 63 0.92 1.58 -7.43
CA GLU A 63 1.97 0.59 -7.15
C GLU A 63 1.87 0.01 -5.72
N GLY A 64 1.82 -1.32 -5.60
CA GLY A 64 1.85 -2.05 -4.33
C GLY A 64 3.28 -2.37 -3.85
N LEU A 65 3.44 -3.12 -2.76
CA LEU A 65 4.76 -3.67 -2.37
C LEU A 65 4.94 -5.15 -2.69
N ASP A 66 3.90 -5.79 -3.22
CA ASP A 66 4.03 -7.17 -3.65
C ASP A 66 5.16 -7.30 -4.67
N GLY A 67 5.92 -8.38 -4.56
CA GLY A 67 7.10 -8.59 -5.41
C GLY A 67 8.32 -7.69 -5.10
N LYS A 68 8.21 -6.69 -4.21
CA LYS A 68 9.36 -5.89 -3.78
C LYS A 68 10.25 -6.66 -2.78
N LYS A 69 11.37 -6.05 -2.41
CA LYS A 69 12.42 -6.65 -1.56
C LYS A 69 12.71 -5.74 -0.38
N ILE A 70 13.03 -6.34 0.77
CA ILE A 70 13.53 -5.62 1.93
C ILE A 70 15.04 -5.90 2.06
N ILE A 71 15.87 -4.87 1.96
CA ILE A 71 17.33 -4.96 2.06
C ILE A 71 17.79 -4.66 3.49
N PHE A 72 18.78 -5.41 3.96
CA PHE A 72 19.45 -5.18 5.23
C PHE A 72 20.95 -5.46 5.15
N ASP A 73 21.72 -4.78 6.01
CA ASP A 73 23.16 -5.03 6.15
C ASP A 73 23.41 -6.36 6.88
N SER A 74 23.79 -7.39 6.12
CA SER A 74 24.09 -8.72 6.64
C SER A 74 25.35 -8.78 7.51
N ASN A 75 26.19 -7.74 7.54
CA ASN A 75 27.28 -7.62 8.51
C ASN A 75 26.78 -7.16 9.88
N ARG A 76 25.73 -6.35 9.91
CA ARG A 76 25.12 -5.79 11.13
C ARG A 76 24.05 -6.68 11.72
N TYR A 77 23.23 -7.32 10.88
CA TYR A 77 22.10 -8.15 11.29
C TYR A 77 22.36 -9.61 10.97
N LYS A 78 22.34 -10.46 12.00
CA LYS A 78 22.52 -11.91 11.92
C LYS A 78 21.21 -12.62 12.30
N ASN A 79 21.08 -13.88 11.91
CA ASN A 79 19.92 -14.73 12.22
C ASN A 79 18.58 -14.03 11.90
N VAL A 80 18.51 -13.39 10.74
CA VAL A 80 17.31 -12.68 10.30
C VAL A 80 16.22 -13.69 9.97
N ILE A 81 15.07 -13.54 10.62
CA ILE A 81 13.84 -14.28 10.36
C ILE A 81 12.77 -13.25 10.03
N ALA A 82 12.03 -13.48 8.95
CA ALA A 82 10.93 -12.62 8.56
C ALA A 82 9.67 -13.44 8.35
N LYS A 83 8.54 -12.92 8.82
CA LYS A 83 7.22 -13.51 8.64
C LYS A 83 6.23 -12.46 8.19
N ALA A 84 5.18 -12.87 7.49
CA ALA A 84 4.15 -11.97 7.03
C ALA A 84 2.74 -12.50 7.29
N LYS A 85 1.81 -11.59 7.46
CA LYS A 85 0.36 -11.81 7.41
C LYS A 85 -0.21 -10.93 6.32
N PHE A 86 -1.01 -11.52 5.45
CA PHE A 86 -1.71 -10.83 4.37
C PHE A 86 -3.15 -10.67 4.79
N ASN A 87 -3.69 -9.47 4.64
CA ASN A 87 -5.11 -9.23 4.72
C ASN A 87 -5.67 -9.27 3.30
N LEU A 88 -6.54 -10.23 3.02
CA LEU A 88 -7.13 -10.45 1.71
C LEU A 88 -8.56 -9.92 1.71
N GLY A 89 -8.97 -9.27 0.64
CA GLY A 89 -10.33 -8.75 0.46
C GLY A 89 -10.86 -9.02 -0.94
N PHE A 90 -12.04 -8.50 -1.25
CA PHE A 90 -12.60 -8.54 -2.60
C PHE A 90 -12.87 -7.13 -3.13
N LEU A 91 -12.49 -6.89 -4.38
CA LEU A 91 -12.90 -5.74 -5.17
C LEU A 91 -14.23 -6.05 -5.85
N GLN A 92 -15.16 -5.11 -5.79
CA GLN A 92 -16.46 -5.18 -6.43
C GLN A 92 -16.44 -4.40 -7.75
N TYR A 93 -16.70 -5.11 -8.84
CA TYR A 93 -16.96 -4.52 -10.15
C TYR A 93 -18.46 -4.30 -10.34
N THR A 94 -18.85 -3.22 -11.03
CA THR A 94 -20.26 -2.92 -11.31
C THR A 94 -20.46 -2.64 -12.79
N THR A 95 -20.18 -1.41 -13.22
CA THR A 95 -20.16 -1.00 -14.62
C THR A 95 -18.71 -0.79 -15.08
N ASP A 96 -18.48 -0.90 -16.40
CA ASP A 96 -17.14 -0.89 -16.99
C ASP A 96 -16.38 0.44 -16.83
N ASP A 97 -17.10 1.54 -16.61
CA ASP A 97 -16.56 2.90 -16.47
C ASP A 97 -16.20 3.27 -15.03
N ARG A 98 -16.57 2.42 -14.06
CA ARG A 98 -16.37 2.69 -12.64
C ARG A 98 -15.18 1.87 -12.10
N PRO A 99 -14.23 2.51 -11.39
CA PRO A 99 -13.19 1.77 -10.68
C PRO A 99 -13.79 0.75 -9.71
N ALA A 100 -13.17 -0.43 -9.66
CA ALA A 100 -13.56 -1.45 -8.70
C ALA A 100 -13.42 -0.90 -7.28
N SER A 101 -14.39 -1.22 -6.42
CA SER A 101 -14.43 -0.68 -5.06
C SER A 101 -14.21 -1.81 -4.05
N PRO A 102 -13.33 -1.63 -3.05
CA PRO A 102 -13.09 -2.66 -2.04
C PRO A 102 -14.33 -2.88 -1.19
N LEU A 103 -14.64 -4.15 -0.92
CA LEU A 103 -15.56 -4.54 0.13
C LEU A 103 -14.88 -4.39 1.50
N ASP A 104 -15.65 -4.00 2.52
CA ASP A 104 -15.41 -4.10 3.96
C ASP A 104 -15.40 -5.56 4.48
N PHE A 105 -15.00 -6.49 3.62
CA PHE A 105 -14.69 -7.86 3.97
C PHE A 105 -13.19 -8.03 3.89
N THR A 106 -12.61 -8.52 4.98
CA THR A 106 -11.20 -8.92 4.99
C THR A 106 -10.97 -10.24 5.69
N LYS A 107 -9.99 -11.00 5.20
CA LYS A 107 -9.55 -12.28 5.74
C LYS A 107 -8.04 -12.24 5.91
N GLN A 108 -7.60 -12.30 7.16
CA GLN A 108 -6.18 -12.40 7.47
C GLN A 108 -5.68 -13.84 7.32
N THR A 109 -4.51 -14.00 6.69
CA THR A 109 -3.80 -15.28 6.63
C THR A 109 -3.14 -15.63 7.96
N GLU A 110 -2.77 -16.90 8.12
CA GLU A 110 -1.77 -17.26 9.11
C GLU A 110 -0.41 -16.61 8.82
N TRP A 111 0.48 -16.63 9.82
CA TRP A 111 1.86 -16.17 9.63
C TRP A 111 2.60 -17.08 8.64
N ILE A 112 3.04 -16.51 7.53
CA ILE A 112 3.89 -17.19 6.56
C ILE A 112 5.35 -16.77 6.74
N ASN A 113 6.28 -17.72 6.61
CA ASN A 113 7.70 -17.39 6.63
C ASN A 113 8.10 -16.78 5.27
N LEU A 114 8.79 -15.64 5.31
CA LEU A 114 9.36 -15.03 4.13
C LEU A 114 10.74 -15.61 3.82
N LYS A 115 11.11 -15.61 2.54
CA LYS A 115 12.43 -16.07 2.10
C LYS A 115 13.47 -15.00 2.42
N VAL A 116 14.46 -15.38 3.24
CA VAL A 116 15.57 -14.52 3.66
C VAL A 116 16.88 -15.08 3.14
N HIS A 117 17.65 -14.28 2.41
CA HIS A 117 18.98 -14.66 1.92
C HIS A 117 19.81 -13.43 1.58
N ASN A 118 21.14 -13.50 1.76
CA ASN A 118 22.09 -12.51 1.23
C ASN A 118 21.74 -11.04 1.49
N GLY A 119 21.20 -10.70 2.68
CA GLY A 119 20.80 -9.32 2.99
C GLY A 119 19.46 -8.90 2.38
N ILE A 120 18.64 -9.84 1.92
CA ILE A 120 17.35 -9.64 1.25
C ILE A 120 16.27 -10.46 1.95
N ILE A 121 15.10 -9.85 2.13
CA ILE A 121 13.83 -10.53 2.41
C ILE A 121 12.93 -10.33 1.19
N GLU A 122 12.41 -11.42 0.63
CA GLU A 122 11.49 -11.38 -0.52
C GLU A 122 10.04 -11.23 -0.05
N ILE A 123 9.34 -10.20 -0.53
CA ILE A 123 7.89 -10.05 -0.37
C ILE A 123 7.22 -10.85 -1.50
N PRO A 124 6.32 -11.80 -1.20
CA PRO A 124 5.58 -12.55 -2.22
C PRO A 124 4.89 -11.62 -3.21
N ASP A 125 4.77 -12.10 -4.43
CA ASP A 125 4.12 -11.39 -5.53
C ASP A 125 2.66 -11.81 -5.65
N PHE A 126 1.76 -10.84 -5.70
CA PHE A 126 0.34 -11.11 -5.86
C PHE A 126 -0.07 -10.95 -7.33
N TYR A 127 0.24 -9.80 -7.92
CA TYR A 127 -0.27 -9.39 -9.24
C TYR A 127 0.56 -9.89 -10.42
N GLY A 128 1.64 -10.63 -10.17
CA GLY A 128 2.44 -11.21 -11.24
C GLY A 128 3.57 -10.30 -11.74
N ASN A 129 3.83 -9.19 -11.07
CA ASN A 129 4.69 -8.09 -11.55
C ASN A 129 6.20 -8.29 -11.27
N SER A 130 6.58 -9.43 -10.68
CA SER A 130 7.95 -9.76 -10.31
C SER A 130 8.29 -11.24 -10.45
N GLU A 131 9.57 -11.56 -10.29
CA GLU A 131 10.08 -12.93 -10.23
C GLU A 131 9.96 -13.56 -8.82
N ASN A 132 9.48 -12.83 -7.82
CA ASN A 132 9.31 -13.37 -6.47
C ASN A 132 8.26 -14.49 -6.47
N ILE A 133 8.32 -15.36 -5.46
CA ILE A 133 7.34 -16.44 -5.29
C ILE A 133 5.93 -15.85 -5.19
N LYS A 134 4.98 -16.43 -5.93
CA LYS A 134 3.60 -15.95 -5.94
C LYS A 134 2.91 -16.24 -4.61
N LEU A 135 2.08 -15.31 -4.11
CA LEU A 135 1.43 -15.45 -2.80
C LEU A 135 0.63 -16.74 -2.69
N TYR A 136 -0.15 -17.09 -3.73
CA TYR A 136 -0.95 -18.32 -3.74
C TYR A 136 -0.09 -19.57 -3.51
N LYS A 137 1.16 -19.62 -4.04
CA LYS A 137 2.09 -20.74 -3.82
C LYS A 137 2.56 -20.80 -2.38
N VAL A 138 2.85 -19.65 -1.77
CA VAL A 138 3.27 -19.58 -0.37
C VAL A 138 2.16 -20.02 0.56
N LEU A 139 0.90 -19.77 0.18
CA LEU A 139 -0.29 -20.20 0.89
C LEU A 139 -0.71 -21.65 0.59
N GLY A 140 0.02 -22.37 -0.28
CA GLY A 140 -0.21 -23.79 -0.57
C GLY A 140 -1.23 -24.08 -1.68
N PHE A 141 -1.64 -23.06 -2.44
CA PHE A 141 -2.55 -23.19 -3.58
C PHE A 141 -1.78 -23.36 -4.90
N LYS A 142 -2.43 -23.96 -5.90
CA LYS A 142 -1.87 -24.21 -7.24
C LYS A 142 -1.85 -22.95 -8.11
N ASN A 143 -2.85 -22.10 -7.96
CA ASN A 143 -3.02 -20.86 -8.71
C ASN A 143 -3.89 -19.85 -7.92
N GLU A 144 -4.00 -18.65 -8.45
CA GLU A 144 -4.79 -17.55 -7.85
C GLU A 144 -6.28 -17.84 -7.84
N ASN A 145 -6.83 -18.51 -8.87
CA ASN A 145 -8.24 -18.88 -8.91
C ASN A 145 -8.59 -19.84 -7.77
N GLU A 146 -7.76 -20.85 -7.49
CA GLU A 146 -7.99 -21.79 -6.39
C GLU A 146 -7.94 -21.08 -5.03
N LEU A 147 -7.03 -20.11 -4.85
CA LEU A 147 -6.98 -19.25 -3.65
C LEU A 147 -8.28 -18.43 -3.52
N SER A 148 -8.66 -17.73 -4.58
CA SER A 148 -9.85 -16.85 -4.63
C SER A 148 -11.13 -17.63 -4.37
N GLU A 149 -11.32 -18.76 -5.06
CA GLU A 149 -12.49 -19.64 -4.89
C GLU A 149 -12.55 -20.24 -3.50
N THR A 150 -11.41 -20.63 -2.90
CA THR A 150 -11.39 -21.18 -1.54
C THR A 150 -11.81 -20.13 -0.51
N ILE A 151 -11.19 -18.94 -0.56
CA ILE A 151 -11.56 -17.84 0.35
C ILE A 151 -13.02 -17.44 0.14
N GLY A 152 -13.43 -17.33 -1.13
CA GLY A 152 -14.79 -17.00 -1.53
C GLY A 152 -15.80 -18.00 -1.00
N PHE A 153 -15.52 -19.30 -1.10
CA PHE A 153 -16.40 -20.38 -0.64
C PHE A 153 -16.52 -20.41 0.89
N GLU A 154 -15.39 -20.37 1.61
CA GLU A 154 -15.37 -20.45 3.08
C GLU A 154 -16.08 -19.27 3.75
N ASN A 155 -16.16 -18.12 3.08
CA ASN A 155 -16.67 -16.86 3.64
C ASN A 155 -17.85 -16.30 2.83
N PHE A 156 -18.47 -17.12 1.97
CA PHE A 156 -19.38 -16.65 0.93
C PHE A 156 -20.56 -15.83 1.47
N ASP A 157 -21.19 -16.27 2.56
CA ASP A 157 -22.36 -15.57 3.11
C ASP A 157 -22.05 -14.15 3.55
N SER A 158 -20.86 -13.93 4.14
CA SER A 158 -20.41 -12.60 4.56
C SER A 158 -20.13 -11.72 3.35
N ILE A 159 -19.33 -12.23 2.41
CA ILE A 159 -18.96 -11.53 1.18
C ILE A 159 -20.21 -11.16 0.37
N LYS A 160 -21.12 -12.12 0.21
CA LYS A 160 -22.38 -11.96 -0.53
C LYS A 160 -23.26 -10.90 0.08
N LYS A 161 -23.46 -10.92 1.41
CA LYS A 161 -24.27 -9.92 2.09
C LYS A 161 -23.77 -8.51 1.79
N GLU A 162 -22.46 -8.33 1.83
CA GLU A 162 -21.84 -7.04 1.63
C GLU A 162 -21.87 -6.58 0.17
N SER A 163 -21.44 -7.47 -0.75
CA SER A 163 -21.50 -7.27 -2.20
C SER A 163 -22.91 -6.90 -2.66
N VAL A 164 -23.92 -7.66 -2.24
CA VAL A 164 -25.32 -7.38 -2.59
C VAL A 164 -25.78 -6.05 -2.00
N GLY A 165 -25.35 -5.70 -0.78
CA GLY A 165 -25.63 -4.40 -0.19
C GLY A 165 -25.06 -3.24 -1.01
N TYR A 166 -23.79 -3.34 -1.39
CA TYR A 166 -23.10 -2.35 -2.22
C TYR A 166 -23.74 -2.21 -3.60
N GLN A 167 -23.96 -3.33 -4.30
CA GLN A 167 -24.54 -3.33 -5.63
C GLN A 167 -25.99 -2.84 -5.64
N ASN A 168 -26.79 -3.16 -4.60
CA ASN A 168 -28.13 -2.59 -4.44
C ASN A 168 -28.09 -1.08 -4.31
N TRP A 169 -27.21 -0.53 -3.47
CA TRP A 169 -27.05 0.91 -3.33
C TRP A 169 -26.68 1.56 -4.68
N TYR A 170 -25.70 0.97 -5.38
CA TYR A 170 -25.24 1.50 -6.66
C TYR A 170 -26.31 1.48 -7.75
N TYR A 171 -26.88 0.31 -8.02
CA TYR A 171 -27.84 0.13 -9.11
C TYR A 171 -29.16 0.86 -8.83
N ASN A 172 -29.61 0.96 -7.59
CA ASN A 172 -30.76 1.83 -7.27
C ASN A 172 -30.47 3.31 -7.55
N GLY A 173 -29.21 3.76 -7.41
CA GLY A 173 -28.77 5.09 -7.84
C GLY A 173 -28.98 5.29 -9.34
N ILE A 174 -28.47 4.37 -10.17
CA ILE A 174 -28.67 4.40 -11.63
C ILE A 174 -30.17 4.42 -12.00
N LEU A 175 -30.99 3.61 -11.32
CA LEU A 175 -32.43 3.54 -11.60
C LEU A 175 -33.21 4.78 -11.12
N LYS A 176 -32.67 5.54 -10.18
CA LYS A 176 -33.24 6.81 -9.73
C LYS A 176 -32.94 7.93 -10.73
N ASP A 177 -31.73 7.95 -11.26
CA ASP A 177 -31.22 9.00 -12.14
C ASP A 177 -31.11 8.53 -13.60
N LYS A 178 -32.05 7.69 -14.05
CA LYS A 178 -32.01 7.03 -15.39
C LYS A 178 -31.76 7.97 -16.56
N GLU A 179 -32.27 9.21 -16.51
CA GLU A 179 -32.13 10.17 -17.61
C GLU A 179 -30.66 10.49 -17.91
N GLU A 180 -29.78 10.48 -16.90
CA GLU A 180 -28.34 10.70 -17.07
C GLU A 180 -27.70 9.60 -17.94
N TYR A 181 -28.15 8.36 -17.76
CA TYR A 181 -27.58 7.19 -18.41
C TYR A 181 -28.20 6.86 -19.77
N LYS A 182 -29.38 7.39 -20.11
CA LYS A 182 -30.09 7.03 -21.36
C LYS A 182 -29.31 7.34 -22.63
N THR A 183 -28.50 8.41 -22.63
CA THR A 183 -27.79 8.88 -23.83
C THR A 183 -26.38 8.32 -23.92
N CYS A 184 -25.66 8.19 -22.80
CA CYS A 184 -24.29 7.69 -22.80
C CYS A 184 -24.20 6.16 -22.63
N CYS A 185 -24.99 5.58 -21.72
CA CYS A 185 -24.80 4.21 -21.23
C CYS A 185 -26.14 3.50 -20.89
N PRO A 186 -27.09 3.35 -21.84
CA PRO A 186 -28.39 2.72 -21.58
C PRO A 186 -28.27 1.25 -21.14
N GLU A 187 -27.16 0.58 -21.43
CA GLU A 187 -26.82 -0.74 -20.94
C GLU A 187 -26.70 -0.80 -19.41
N TYR A 188 -26.29 0.28 -18.73
CA TYR A 188 -26.18 0.31 -17.26
C TYR A 188 -27.56 0.29 -16.60
N ILE A 189 -28.56 0.92 -17.23
CA ILE A 189 -29.95 0.83 -16.79
C ILE A 189 -30.42 -0.63 -16.88
N LYS A 190 -30.10 -1.34 -17.97
CA LYS A 190 -30.45 -2.76 -18.13
C LYS A 190 -29.74 -3.64 -17.11
N GLN A 191 -28.45 -3.41 -16.87
CA GLN A 191 -27.69 -4.13 -15.85
C GLN A 191 -28.30 -3.91 -14.45
N ALA A 192 -28.64 -2.66 -14.12
CA ALA A 192 -29.28 -2.31 -12.86
C ALA A 192 -30.65 -2.99 -12.70
N GLU A 193 -31.51 -2.96 -13.73
CA GLU A 193 -32.80 -3.66 -13.72
C GLU A 193 -32.64 -5.17 -13.56
N ASN A 194 -31.69 -5.77 -14.28
CA ASN A 194 -31.40 -7.19 -14.18
C ASN A 194 -30.93 -7.58 -12.77
N PHE A 195 -30.01 -6.80 -12.18
CA PHE A 195 -29.50 -7.07 -10.84
C PHE A 195 -30.61 -6.98 -9.79
N ILE A 196 -31.39 -5.88 -9.78
CA ILE A 196 -32.45 -5.64 -8.78
C ILE A 196 -33.56 -6.70 -8.86
N ASN A 197 -33.86 -7.20 -10.07
CA ASN A 197 -34.86 -8.24 -10.25
C ASN A 197 -34.33 -9.66 -10.02
N THR A 198 -33.01 -9.84 -9.87
CA THR A 198 -32.43 -11.16 -9.62
C THR A 198 -32.53 -11.51 -8.13
N PRO A 199 -33.20 -12.63 -7.77
CA PRO A 199 -33.24 -13.09 -6.39
C PRO A 199 -31.82 -13.30 -5.84
N THR A 200 -31.54 -12.79 -4.65
CA THR A 200 -30.21 -12.91 -4.03
C THR A 200 -29.75 -14.36 -3.90
N ASN A 201 -30.67 -15.33 -3.76
CA ASN A 201 -30.35 -16.75 -3.71
C ASN A 201 -29.79 -17.33 -5.01
N ASN A 202 -29.86 -16.60 -6.13
CA ASN A 202 -29.29 -17.02 -7.40
C ASN A 202 -27.76 -16.90 -7.44
N TYR A 203 -27.17 -16.00 -6.65
CA TYR A 203 -25.71 -15.89 -6.51
C TYR A 203 -25.17 -17.05 -5.65
N LYS A 204 -24.30 -17.87 -6.23
CA LYS A 204 -23.73 -19.10 -5.63
C LYS A 204 -22.25 -19.00 -5.30
N ASN A 205 -21.53 -18.09 -5.95
CA ASN A 205 -20.10 -17.91 -5.77
C ASN A 205 -19.70 -16.44 -6.02
N ILE A 206 -18.42 -16.14 -5.79
CA ILE A 206 -17.84 -14.80 -5.96
C ILE A 206 -17.84 -14.31 -7.42
N ASN A 207 -17.77 -15.21 -8.40
CA ASN A 207 -17.79 -14.86 -9.82
C ASN A 207 -19.17 -14.36 -10.25
N ASP A 208 -20.25 -14.97 -9.72
CA ASP A 208 -21.63 -14.52 -9.95
C ASP A 208 -21.87 -13.08 -9.42
N LEU A 209 -21.01 -12.64 -8.49
CA LEU A 209 -21.06 -11.31 -7.87
C LEU A 209 -20.07 -10.32 -8.48
N HIS A 210 -19.32 -10.70 -9.53
CA HIS A 210 -18.28 -9.88 -10.17
C HIS A 210 -17.23 -9.38 -9.17
N LEU A 211 -16.71 -10.31 -8.37
CA LEU A 211 -15.68 -10.02 -7.36
C LEU A 211 -14.30 -10.51 -7.81
N GLU A 212 -13.28 -9.72 -7.49
CA GLU A 212 -11.87 -10.09 -7.68
C GLU A 212 -11.14 -10.07 -6.34
N LEU A 213 -10.34 -11.10 -6.07
CA LEU A 213 -9.53 -11.15 -4.86
C LEU A 213 -8.42 -10.10 -4.96
N TYR A 214 -8.18 -9.36 -3.89
CA TYR A 214 -7.02 -8.49 -3.76
C TYR A 214 -6.39 -8.63 -2.37
N TYR A 215 -5.17 -8.14 -2.20
CA TYR A 215 -4.59 -7.96 -0.87
C TYR A 215 -4.75 -6.50 -0.43
N ASP A 216 -5.40 -6.31 0.72
CA ASP A 216 -5.67 -5.01 1.33
C ASP A 216 -4.41 -4.47 2.02
N HIS A 217 -3.77 -5.28 2.86
CA HIS A 217 -2.55 -4.84 3.52
C HIS A 217 -1.68 -6.04 3.90
N VAL A 218 -0.38 -5.78 4.13
CA VAL A 218 0.55 -6.79 4.62
C VAL A 218 1.25 -6.30 5.87
N LEU A 219 1.25 -7.14 6.89
CA LEU A 219 2.05 -6.98 8.09
C LEU A 219 3.26 -7.89 7.99
N ILE A 220 4.46 -7.33 8.10
CA ILE A 220 5.72 -8.06 8.08
C ILE A 220 6.40 -7.88 9.44
N GLU A 221 6.68 -8.99 10.10
CA GLU A 221 7.50 -9.04 11.31
C GLU A 221 8.91 -9.51 10.94
N ILE A 222 9.92 -8.75 11.35
CA ILE A 222 11.33 -9.06 11.16
C ILE A 222 11.98 -9.17 12.53
N LYS A 223 12.63 -10.31 12.78
CA LYS A 223 13.45 -10.57 13.97
C LYS A 223 14.89 -10.74 13.55
N ALA A 224 15.81 -10.10 14.26
CA ALA A 224 17.22 -10.17 13.96
C ALA A 224 18.08 -10.03 15.21
N ILE A 225 19.32 -10.52 15.14
CA ILE A 225 20.33 -10.35 16.18
C ILE A 225 21.34 -9.31 15.70
N THR A 226 21.55 -8.28 16.52
CA THR A 226 22.64 -7.32 16.36
C THR A 226 23.79 -7.66 17.32
N ARG A 227 24.91 -6.93 17.25
CA ARG A 227 26.14 -7.21 18.02
C ARG A 227 25.92 -7.65 19.47
N ASN A 228 24.91 -7.15 20.19
CA ASN A 228 24.61 -7.55 21.57
C ASN A 228 23.10 -7.52 21.94
N LYS A 229 22.18 -7.51 20.96
CA LYS A 229 20.74 -7.36 21.25
C LYS A 229 19.88 -8.02 20.18
N GLU A 230 18.86 -8.74 20.62
CA GLU A 230 17.72 -9.10 19.78
C GLU A 230 16.88 -7.86 19.46
N ILE A 231 16.53 -7.73 18.20
CA ILE A 231 15.62 -6.70 17.73
C ILE A 231 14.43 -7.34 17.03
N GLN A 232 13.29 -6.69 17.16
CA GLN A 232 12.08 -6.99 16.44
C GLN A 232 11.63 -5.70 15.78
N ILE A 233 11.33 -5.78 14.49
CA ILE A 233 10.88 -4.66 13.66
C ILE A 233 9.59 -5.10 12.99
N HIS A 234 8.62 -4.20 13.00
CA HIS A 234 7.34 -4.38 12.36
C HIS A 234 7.29 -3.47 11.14
N LYS A 235 6.79 -3.99 10.03
CA LYS A 235 6.53 -3.19 8.83
C LYS A 235 5.11 -3.44 8.41
N VAL A 236 4.33 -2.38 8.37
CA VAL A 236 2.94 -2.41 7.94
C VAL A 236 2.87 -1.70 6.61
N LEU A 237 2.46 -2.40 5.58
CA LEU A 237 2.04 -1.76 4.34
C LEU A 237 0.53 -1.74 4.34
N MET A 238 -0.05 -0.57 4.11
CA MET A 238 -1.46 -0.41 3.80
C MET A 238 -1.59 -0.18 2.30
N SER A 239 -2.33 -1.04 1.59
CA SER A 239 -2.99 -0.59 0.37
C SER A 239 -4.13 0.33 0.79
N LYS A 240 -4.32 1.41 0.04
CA LYS A 240 -5.62 2.07 -0.03
C LYS A 240 -6.20 1.78 -1.40
#